data_AF-A0A2G6FW69-F1
#
_entry.id   AF-A0A2G6FW69-F1
#
_cell.length_a   1.000
_cell.length_b   1.000
_cell.length_c   1.000
_cell.angle_alpha   90.00
_cell.angle_beta   90.00
_cell.angle_gamma   90.00
#
_symmetry.space_group_name_H-M   'P 1'
#
loop_
_entity.id
_entity.type
_entity.pdbx_description
1 polymer ?
#
loop_
_entity_poly.entity_id
_entity_poly.type
_entity_poly.pdbx_seq_one_letter_code
_entity_poly.pdbx_strand_id
1 'polypeptide(L)'
;PDNFQIIWSGSTPTLDFREMAAYCAPILWFSPDEPSLEDRTGKDIMIPAAFPFEAAPSGPVVYYRLRTVLTRGEGAPAISGDLKNRVDTRLDLSRIAGLDIDYFFYYPREEGLGAHKHDVEALYLKVYVHHCENCPEQKYALYIERAVGKAHGLLWYDNTLVTDAYTKFPVTILVEEGKHASCTDKNQDGIYTPTFDVNRRINDAWGVRDIMRGGGLYKGSFQAWMTKQRIPEHRVFPPLPVDSYLRAAFSRDGVYAPDNAIYELRPFPRPEAVDTVAEPTLLHFIDDKGDENWPKILETADLRAFTRWIDGKNFTHSLSIAYRVEGQNSGESSGTEGLSFIFPLLVIKNVSDPITGGWLVNRIYIKDDEFQDVSWNLLYTPSASRWMDGYFAFGWEWDKDQYGDVHTDVMTETGVKFRLNLNHTPLRFLSHLGTDFWGLRFGIKNEGVLNWNGIGYVFEVGAGVW
;
A
#
# COMPACT_ATOMS: atom_id res chain seq x y z
N PRO A 1 13.68 -18.46 -9.12
CA PRO A 1 12.38 -18.89 -8.54
C PRO A 1 12.55 -19.59 -7.18
N ASP A 2 13.73 -20.17 -6.93
CA ASP A 2 14.11 -20.96 -5.73
C ASP A 2 13.93 -20.27 -4.37
N ASN A 3 13.54 -19.00 -4.34
CA ASN A 3 13.29 -18.22 -3.12
C ASN A 3 11.80 -17.95 -2.85
N PHE A 4 10.87 -18.48 -3.64
CA PHE A 4 9.43 -18.28 -3.40
C PHE A 4 8.76 -19.60 -3.05
N GLN A 5 7.87 -19.58 -2.07
CA GLN A 5 7.03 -20.74 -1.79
C GLN A 5 5.93 -20.84 -2.86
N ILE A 6 5.76 -22.06 -3.38
CA ILE A 6 4.59 -22.41 -4.18
C ILE A 6 3.36 -22.24 -3.27
N ILE A 7 2.20 -21.90 -3.83
CA ILE A 7 0.90 -21.97 -3.13
C ILE A 7 -0.06 -22.98 -3.77
N TRP A 8 0.22 -23.32 -5.02
CA TRP A 8 -0.49 -24.36 -5.77
C TRP A 8 0.40 -24.84 -6.92
N SER A 9 0.28 -26.12 -7.27
CA SER A 9 0.87 -26.68 -8.49
C SER A 9 -0.05 -27.73 -9.09
N GLY A 10 -0.10 -27.82 -10.42
CA GLY A 10 -0.91 -28.82 -11.10
C GLY A 10 -0.57 -28.98 -12.58
N SER A 11 -1.12 -30.03 -13.19
CA SER A 11 -0.96 -30.33 -14.62
C SER A 11 -2.05 -29.71 -15.49
N THR A 12 -3.23 -29.46 -14.93
CA THR A 12 -4.38 -28.88 -15.65
C THR A 12 -4.16 -27.39 -15.85
N PRO A 13 -4.26 -26.87 -17.10
CA PRO A 13 -4.03 -25.47 -17.40
C PRO A 13 -5.20 -24.56 -17.00
N THR A 14 -6.33 -25.11 -16.57
CA THR A 14 -7.54 -24.33 -16.32
C THR A 14 -7.89 -24.28 -14.85
N LEU A 15 -8.16 -23.06 -14.36
CA LEU A 15 -8.77 -22.80 -13.06
C LEU A 15 -9.93 -21.83 -13.27
N ASP A 16 -11.03 -21.97 -12.54
CA ASP A 16 -12.01 -20.90 -12.46
C ASP A 16 -11.55 -19.76 -11.53
N PHE A 17 -12.26 -18.62 -11.58
CA PHE A 17 -11.92 -17.45 -10.76
C PHE A 17 -12.02 -17.75 -9.26
N ARG A 18 -12.99 -18.56 -8.84
CA ARG A 18 -13.19 -18.91 -7.43
C ARG A 18 -12.10 -19.85 -6.95
N GLU A 19 -11.69 -20.83 -7.74
CA GLU A 19 -10.56 -21.73 -7.45
C GLU A 19 -9.26 -20.93 -7.32
N MET A 20 -8.97 -20.06 -8.30
CA MET A 20 -7.82 -19.14 -8.25
C MET A 20 -7.84 -18.30 -6.98
N ALA A 21 -9.00 -17.72 -6.66
CA ALA A 21 -9.17 -16.95 -5.44
C ALA A 21 -9.00 -17.81 -4.18
N ALA A 22 -9.49 -19.04 -4.14
CA ALA A 22 -9.39 -19.92 -2.98
C ALA A 22 -7.92 -20.31 -2.68
N TYR A 23 -7.11 -20.58 -3.70
CA TYR A 23 -5.68 -20.88 -3.52
C TYR A 23 -4.86 -19.70 -3.01
N CYS A 24 -5.24 -18.48 -3.35
CA CYS A 24 -4.53 -17.27 -2.93
C CYS A 24 -5.10 -16.64 -1.64
N ALA A 25 -6.21 -17.17 -1.12
CA ALA A 25 -7.02 -16.54 -0.09
C ALA A 25 -6.29 -16.43 1.26
N PRO A 26 -6.37 -15.29 1.97
CA PRO A 26 -5.63 -15.08 3.21
C PRO A 26 -6.29 -15.73 4.43
N ILE A 27 -5.52 -15.97 5.49
CA ILE A 27 -6.06 -16.12 6.85
C ILE A 27 -6.25 -14.72 7.43
N LEU A 28 -7.38 -14.47 8.09
CA LEU A 28 -7.62 -13.22 8.83
C LEU A 28 -7.43 -13.48 10.32
N TRP A 29 -6.70 -12.60 10.99
CA TRP A 29 -6.40 -12.73 12.41
C TRP A 29 -6.72 -11.45 13.17
N PHE A 30 -7.86 -11.48 13.86
CA PHE A 30 -8.42 -10.32 14.55
C PHE A 30 -7.73 -10.05 15.88
N SER A 31 -7.63 -8.75 16.23
CA SER A 31 -7.23 -8.32 17.57
C SER A 31 -8.06 -9.03 18.64
N PRO A 32 -7.47 -9.41 19.80
CA PRO A 32 -8.24 -9.97 20.91
C PRO A 32 -9.42 -9.10 21.36
N ASP A 33 -9.31 -7.78 21.23
CA ASP A 33 -10.37 -6.84 21.64
C ASP A 33 -11.11 -6.21 20.44
N GLU A 34 -11.09 -6.87 19.28
CA GLU A 34 -11.85 -6.43 18.10
C GLU A 34 -13.34 -6.29 18.45
N PRO A 35 -13.92 -5.08 18.38
CA PRO A 35 -15.28 -4.85 18.87
C PRO A 35 -16.33 -5.63 18.11
N SER A 36 -16.07 -5.90 16.82
CA SER A 36 -16.97 -6.64 15.95
C SER A 36 -16.95 -8.15 16.20
N LEU A 37 -16.00 -8.67 17.01
CA LEU A 37 -16.03 -10.06 17.46
C LEU A 37 -17.16 -10.29 18.46
N GLU A 38 -17.50 -9.29 19.29
CA GLU A 38 -18.54 -9.41 20.33
C GLU A 38 -18.35 -10.66 21.21
N ASP A 39 -17.13 -10.86 21.69
CA ASP A 39 -16.67 -12.02 22.49
C ASP A 39 -16.77 -13.39 21.78
N ARG A 40 -17.11 -13.42 20.49
CA ARG A 40 -17.16 -14.67 19.70
C ARG A 40 -15.76 -15.13 19.33
N THR A 41 -15.57 -16.44 19.37
CA THR A 41 -14.30 -17.09 19.04
C THR A 41 -14.52 -18.32 18.18
N GLY A 42 -13.45 -18.81 17.55
CA GLY A 42 -13.47 -20.05 16.79
C GLY A 42 -14.50 -20.04 15.67
N LYS A 43 -15.43 -21.01 15.69
CA LYS A 43 -16.49 -21.17 14.68
C LYS A 43 -17.60 -20.14 14.75
N ASP A 44 -17.74 -19.44 15.86
CA ASP A 44 -18.85 -18.50 16.09
C ASP A 44 -18.54 -17.09 15.53
N ILE A 45 -17.31 -16.88 15.04
CA ILE A 45 -16.91 -15.62 14.41
C ILE A 45 -17.72 -15.44 13.11
N MET A 46 -18.29 -14.24 12.93
CA MET A 46 -19.13 -13.87 11.78
C MET A 46 -18.57 -12.68 10.99
N ILE A 47 -17.33 -12.28 11.27
CA ILE A 47 -16.64 -11.18 10.59
C ILE A 47 -15.43 -11.69 9.78
N PRO A 48 -15.12 -11.09 8.60
CA PRO A 48 -15.83 -9.98 7.97
C PRO A 48 -17.26 -10.37 7.55
N ALA A 49 -18.15 -9.39 7.57
CA ALA A 49 -19.58 -9.63 7.33
C ALA A 49 -19.89 -9.66 5.83
N ALA A 50 -21.05 -10.21 5.46
CA ALA A 50 -21.62 -9.94 4.14
C ALA A 50 -22.13 -8.50 4.05
N PHE A 51 -22.10 -7.91 2.86
CA PHE A 51 -22.76 -6.64 2.60
C PHE A 51 -24.26 -6.72 2.92
N PRO A 52 -24.86 -5.66 3.46
CA PRO A 52 -26.24 -5.68 3.98
C PRO A 52 -27.32 -5.90 2.92
N PHE A 53 -27.00 -5.71 1.63
CA PHE A 53 -27.90 -5.95 0.50
C PHE A 53 -27.82 -7.38 -0.05
N GLU A 54 -26.93 -8.23 0.47
CA GLU A 54 -26.81 -9.62 0.07
C GLU A 54 -27.61 -10.58 0.97
N ALA A 55 -27.77 -11.82 0.51
CA ALA A 55 -28.32 -12.88 1.34
C ALA A 55 -27.44 -13.14 2.58
N ALA A 56 -28.10 -13.35 3.71
CA ALA A 56 -27.45 -13.65 4.99
C ALA A 56 -26.55 -14.90 4.86
N PRO A 57 -25.26 -14.81 5.22
CA PRO A 57 -24.33 -15.93 5.14
C PRO A 57 -24.46 -16.86 6.35
N SER A 58 -23.96 -18.09 6.22
CA SER A 58 -23.83 -19.03 7.34
C SER A 58 -22.52 -18.87 8.13
N GLY A 59 -21.67 -17.93 7.74
CA GLY A 59 -20.37 -17.66 8.34
C GLY A 59 -19.80 -16.32 7.84
N PRO A 60 -18.53 -16.02 8.15
CA PRO A 60 -17.86 -14.84 7.60
C PRO A 60 -17.80 -14.86 6.08
N VAL A 61 -17.70 -13.68 5.46
CA VAL A 61 -17.62 -13.52 4.01
C VAL A 61 -16.40 -12.69 3.65
N VAL A 62 -15.62 -13.18 2.69
CA VAL A 62 -14.54 -12.44 2.07
C VAL A 62 -14.83 -12.31 0.59
N TYR A 63 -14.68 -11.10 0.09
CA TYR A 63 -14.91 -10.82 -1.33
C TYR A 63 -13.60 -10.86 -2.09
N TYR A 64 -13.63 -11.30 -3.35
CA TYR A 64 -12.46 -11.29 -4.22
C TYR A 64 -12.73 -10.57 -5.55
N ARG A 65 -11.66 -10.02 -6.13
CA ARG A 65 -11.64 -9.44 -7.47
C ARG A 65 -10.32 -9.76 -8.17
N LEU A 66 -10.38 -10.32 -9.36
CA LEU A 66 -9.22 -10.40 -10.25
C LEU A 66 -9.10 -9.04 -10.95
N ARG A 67 -8.21 -8.18 -10.46
CA ARG A 67 -8.07 -6.81 -10.97
C ARG A 67 -7.41 -6.79 -12.35
N THR A 68 -6.37 -7.60 -12.53
CA THR A 68 -5.57 -7.58 -13.76
C THR A 68 -5.11 -8.98 -14.10
N VAL A 69 -5.17 -9.33 -15.38
CA VAL A 69 -4.61 -10.58 -15.92
C VAL A 69 -3.56 -10.23 -16.96
N LEU A 70 -2.35 -10.74 -16.75
CA LEU A 70 -1.21 -10.52 -17.62
C LEU A 70 -1.04 -11.73 -18.55
N THR A 71 -1.22 -11.54 -19.86
CA THR A 71 -1.22 -12.64 -20.84
C THR A 71 0.11 -12.81 -21.56
N ARG A 72 0.44 -14.05 -21.92
CA ARG A 72 1.66 -14.47 -22.64
C ARG A 72 1.41 -14.47 -24.15
N GLY A 73 2.03 -13.52 -24.87
CA GLY A 73 2.01 -13.46 -26.33
C GLY A 73 0.63 -13.21 -26.94
N GLU A 74 0.57 -13.23 -28.28
CA GLU A 74 -0.67 -13.10 -29.05
C GLU A 74 -1.33 -14.48 -29.26
N GLY A 75 -2.66 -14.58 -29.16
CA GLY A 75 -3.37 -15.85 -29.37
C GLY A 75 -4.81 -15.90 -28.82
N ALA A 76 -5.32 -17.13 -28.67
CA ALA A 76 -6.63 -17.41 -28.09
C ALA A 76 -6.80 -16.77 -26.69
N PRO A 77 -8.03 -16.41 -26.28
CA PRO A 77 -8.25 -15.64 -25.06
C PRO A 77 -7.83 -16.42 -23.82
N ALA A 78 -7.07 -15.77 -22.94
CA ALA A 78 -6.64 -16.32 -21.65
C ALA A 78 -7.80 -16.51 -20.64
N ILE A 79 -8.98 -15.98 -20.98
CA ILE A 79 -10.19 -16.05 -20.16
C ILE A 79 -11.34 -16.54 -21.04
N SER A 80 -12.14 -17.47 -20.51
CA SER A 80 -13.34 -17.97 -21.17
C SER A 80 -14.53 -18.00 -20.21
N GLY A 81 -15.75 -17.79 -20.73
CA GLY A 81 -16.98 -17.73 -19.93
C GLY A 81 -17.67 -16.37 -19.98
N ASP A 82 -18.78 -16.25 -19.27
CA ASP A 82 -19.52 -15.00 -19.14
C ASP A 82 -18.94 -14.15 -18.02
N LEU A 83 -18.29 -13.04 -18.36
CA LEU A 83 -17.77 -12.08 -17.38
C LEU A 83 -18.86 -11.46 -16.50
N LYS A 84 -20.15 -11.56 -16.85
CA LYS A 84 -21.24 -11.21 -15.93
C LYS A 84 -21.40 -12.23 -14.82
N ASN A 85 -21.14 -13.50 -15.10
CA ASN A 85 -21.07 -14.58 -14.13
C ASN A 85 -19.60 -14.90 -13.78
N ARG A 86 -19.07 -14.11 -12.84
CA ARG A 86 -17.67 -14.20 -12.38
C ARG A 86 -17.30 -15.57 -11.81
N VAL A 87 -18.26 -16.30 -11.25
CA VAL A 87 -18.01 -17.57 -10.56
C VAL A 87 -17.60 -18.66 -11.55
N ASP A 88 -18.25 -18.73 -12.71
CA ASP A 88 -18.00 -19.77 -13.71
C ASP A 88 -16.99 -19.35 -14.80
N THR A 89 -16.39 -18.15 -14.64
CA THR A 89 -15.37 -17.65 -15.57
C THR A 89 -14.06 -18.40 -15.35
N ARG A 90 -13.47 -18.91 -16.44
CA ARG A 90 -12.25 -19.75 -16.43
C ARG A 90 -11.03 -19.01 -16.94
N LEU A 91 -9.91 -19.27 -16.32
CA LEU A 91 -8.56 -18.84 -16.68
C LEU A 91 -7.81 -19.98 -17.38
N ASP A 92 -7.03 -19.67 -18.40
CA ASP A 92 -6.04 -20.58 -19.00
C ASP A 92 -4.63 -20.17 -18.58
N LEU A 93 -4.07 -20.88 -17.60
CA LEU A 93 -2.73 -20.69 -17.06
C LEU A 93 -1.62 -20.87 -18.11
N SER A 94 -1.87 -21.61 -19.20
CA SER A 94 -0.90 -21.72 -20.30
C SER A 94 -0.68 -20.39 -21.03
N ARG A 95 -1.63 -19.47 -20.88
CA ARG A 95 -1.63 -18.14 -21.50
C ARG A 95 -1.41 -17.02 -20.50
N ILE A 96 -1.25 -17.30 -19.21
CA ILE A 96 -1.13 -16.28 -18.17
C ILE A 96 0.29 -16.25 -17.61
N ALA A 97 0.85 -15.05 -17.53
CA ALA A 97 2.15 -14.77 -16.91
C ALA A 97 2.03 -14.41 -15.43
N GLY A 98 0.93 -13.74 -15.08
CA GLY A 98 0.63 -13.30 -13.73
C GLY A 98 -0.73 -12.64 -13.64
N LEU A 99 -1.16 -12.37 -12.43
CA LEU A 99 -2.43 -11.71 -12.15
C LEU A 99 -2.34 -10.92 -10.86
N ASP A 100 -3.17 -9.88 -10.77
CA ASP A 100 -3.40 -9.16 -9.53
C ASP A 100 -4.79 -9.56 -9.00
N ILE A 101 -4.83 -10.05 -7.76
CA ILE A 101 -6.07 -10.42 -7.07
C ILE A 101 -6.22 -9.58 -5.80
N ASP A 102 -7.41 -9.03 -5.63
CA ASP A 102 -7.78 -8.23 -4.48
C ASP A 102 -8.77 -9.02 -3.62
N TYR A 103 -8.61 -8.93 -2.30
CA TYR A 103 -9.60 -9.37 -1.33
C TYR A 103 -10.14 -8.16 -0.57
N PHE A 104 -11.43 -8.20 -0.26
CA PHE A 104 -12.10 -7.15 0.49
C PHE A 104 -12.81 -7.71 1.71
N PHE A 105 -12.76 -6.94 2.79
CA PHE A 105 -13.27 -7.30 4.11
C PHE A 105 -14.26 -6.22 4.53
N TYR A 106 -15.54 -6.57 4.64
CA TYR A 106 -16.57 -5.62 5.05
C TYR A 106 -16.83 -5.70 6.55
N TYR A 107 -16.80 -4.54 7.20
CA TYR A 107 -17.15 -4.37 8.60
C TYR A 107 -18.39 -3.45 8.71
N PRO A 108 -19.47 -3.89 9.39
CA PRO A 108 -20.69 -3.11 9.54
C PRO A 108 -20.60 -1.88 10.45
N ARG A 109 -19.43 -1.64 11.05
CA ARG A 109 -19.09 -0.41 11.77
C ARG A 109 -17.58 -0.33 11.96
N GLU A 110 -17.09 0.90 12.00
CA GLU A 110 -15.74 1.25 12.43
C GLU A 110 -15.84 1.95 13.81
N GLU A 111 -14.92 1.66 14.74
CA GLU A 111 -14.87 2.29 16.07
C GLU A 111 -13.60 3.16 16.25
N GLY A 112 -13.74 4.29 16.96
CA GLY A 112 -12.62 5.21 17.25
C GLY A 112 -12.79 6.60 16.63
N LEU A 113 -11.71 7.38 16.56
CA LEU A 113 -11.75 8.76 16.05
C LEU A 113 -12.10 8.81 14.55
N GLY A 114 -13.25 9.40 14.21
CA GLY A 114 -13.73 9.47 12.83
C GLY A 114 -14.53 8.24 12.37
N ALA A 115 -15.06 7.46 13.32
CA ALA A 115 -15.92 6.29 13.10
C ALA A 115 -17.03 6.53 12.06
N HIS A 116 -17.25 5.54 11.20
CA HIS A 116 -18.33 5.50 10.23
C HIS A 116 -19.07 4.16 10.20
N LYS A 117 -20.27 4.16 9.61
CA LYS A 117 -21.19 3.01 9.57
C LYS A 117 -20.66 1.83 8.75
N HIS A 118 -19.89 2.07 7.70
CA HIS A 118 -19.40 0.99 6.85
C HIS A 118 -17.91 1.11 6.74
N ASP A 119 -17.22 0.00 6.84
CA ASP A 119 -15.82 -0.02 6.48
C ASP A 119 -15.52 -1.19 5.55
N VAL A 120 -14.66 -0.94 4.57
CA VAL A 120 -14.26 -1.91 3.55
C VAL A 120 -12.75 -1.86 3.43
N GLU A 121 -12.11 -2.81 4.08
CA GLU A 121 -10.67 -3.01 4.01
C GLU A 121 -10.27 -3.93 2.87
N ALA A 122 -8.99 -3.93 2.53
CA ALA A 122 -8.52 -4.74 1.41
C ALA A 122 -7.10 -5.29 1.56
N LEU A 123 -6.87 -6.41 0.87
CA LEU A 123 -5.57 -7.02 0.62
C LEU A 123 -5.37 -7.16 -0.88
N TYR A 124 -4.27 -6.65 -1.42
CA TYR A 124 -3.91 -6.85 -2.82
C TYR A 124 -2.73 -7.81 -2.94
N LEU A 125 -2.90 -8.85 -3.73
CA LEU A 125 -1.87 -9.85 -4.01
C LEU A 125 -1.45 -9.77 -5.47
N LYS A 126 -0.13 -9.86 -5.68
CA LYS A 126 0.47 -10.07 -6.99
C LYS A 126 0.88 -11.52 -7.12
N VAL A 127 0.28 -12.23 -8.07
CA VAL A 127 0.46 -13.66 -8.28
C VAL A 127 1.21 -13.91 -9.58
N TYR A 128 2.31 -14.64 -9.50
CA TYR A 128 3.09 -15.10 -10.63
C TYR A 128 2.69 -16.53 -11.00
N VAL A 129 2.50 -16.78 -12.30
CA VAL A 129 2.21 -18.11 -12.84
C VAL A 129 3.48 -18.65 -13.49
N HIS A 130 4.05 -19.70 -12.91
CA HIS A 130 5.18 -20.41 -13.50
C HIS A 130 4.69 -21.52 -14.42
N HIS A 131 5.39 -21.71 -15.54
CA HIS A 131 5.19 -22.81 -16.47
C HIS A 131 6.48 -23.63 -16.56
N CYS A 132 6.42 -24.91 -16.22
CA CYS A 132 7.53 -25.84 -16.38
C CYS A 132 7.24 -26.81 -17.52
N GLU A 133 7.96 -26.66 -18.64
CA GLU A 133 7.79 -27.51 -19.84
C GLU A 133 8.19 -28.97 -19.60
N ASN A 134 9.15 -29.20 -18.71
CA ASN A 134 9.72 -30.52 -18.42
C ASN A 134 9.18 -31.14 -17.12
N CYS A 135 8.08 -30.61 -16.56
CA CYS A 135 7.45 -31.10 -15.32
C CYS A 135 6.02 -31.60 -15.63
N PRO A 136 5.82 -32.83 -16.12
CA PRO A 136 4.50 -33.27 -16.59
C PRO A 136 3.44 -33.29 -15.48
N GLU A 137 3.83 -33.56 -14.22
CA GLU A 137 2.92 -33.62 -13.06
C GLU A 137 2.68 -32.25 -12.39
N GLN A 138 3.57 -31.28 -12.61
CA GLN A 138 3.53 -29.95 -12.01
C GLN A 138 3.83 -28.89 -13.08
N LYS A 139 3.06 -28.96 -14.17
CA LYS A 139 3.27 -28.12 -15.35
C LYS A 139 3.07 -26.64 -15.05
N TYR A 140 2.16 -26.32 -14.13
CA TYR A 140 1.88 -24.97 -13.68
C TYR A 140 2.08 -24.86 -12.17
N ALA A 141 2.58 -23.72 -11.73
CA ALA A 141 2.67 -23.39 -10.31
C ALA A 141 2.33 -21.92 -10.07
N LEU A 142 1.67 -21.64 -8.95
CA LEU A 142 1.33 -20.29 -8.51
C LEU A 142 2.24 -19.88 -7.36
N TYR A 143 2.70 -18.63 -7.41
CA TYR A 143 3.49 -17.98 -6.38
C TYR A 143 2.91 -16.62 -6.09
N ILE A 144 2.78 -16.23 -4.82
CA ILE A 144 2.49 -14.85 -4.46
C ILE A 144 3.83 -14.13 -4.37
N GLU A 145 4.09 -13.15 -5.23
CA GLU A 145 5.30 -12.30 -5.20
C GLU A 145 5.19 -11.21 -4.14
N ARG A 146 3.97 -10.68 -3.95
CA ARG A 146 3.74 -9.55 -3.08
C ARG A 146 2.34 -9.57 -2.51
N ALA A 147 2.25 -9.22 -1.24
CA ALA A 147 1.02 -8.94 -0.52
C ALA A 147 1.03 -7.48 -0.05
N VAL A 148 -0.07 -6.77 -0.25
CA VAL A 148 -0.24 -5.36 0.13
C VAL A 148 -1.51 -5.23 0.94
N GLY A 149 -1.37 -5.20 2.26
CA GLY A 149 -2.47 -4.84 3.15
C GLY A 149 -2.72 -3.33 3.07
N LYS A 150 -3.97 -2.95 2.80
CA LYS A 150 -4.37 -1.54 2.73
C LYS A 150 -4.59 -0.99 4.14
N ALA A 151 -4.38 0.31 4.27
CA ALA A 151 -4.59 1.03 5.52
C ALA A 151 -5.16 2.42 5.21
N HIS A 152 -6.38 2.69 5.68
CA HIS A 152 -6.96 4.04 5.73
C HIS A 152 -6.94 4.81 4.38
N GLY A 153 -7.06 4.09 3.26
CA GLY A 153 -7.14 4.68 1.91
C GLY A 153 -5.86 5.35 1.37
N LEU A 154 -4.73 5.28 2.09
CA LEU A 154 -3.51 6.01 1.75
C LEU A 154 -2.40 5.07 1.25
N LEU A 155 -2.04 5.18 -0.04
CA LEU A 155 -1.01 4.35 -0.70
C LEU A 155 0.34 4.31 0.04
N TRP A 156 0.67 5.37 0.77
CA TRP A 156 1.91 5.47 1.53
C TRP A 156 1.90 4.64 2.81
N TYR A 157 0.72 4.42 3.39
CA TYR A 157 0.49 3.64 4.60
C TYR A 157 0.32 2.14 4.34
N ASP A 158 0.26 1.74 3.07
CA ASP A 158 0.17 0.34 2.65
C ASP A 158 1.23 -0.55 3.31
N ASN A 159 0.76 -1.59 3.99
CA ASN A 159 1.55 -2.64 4.60
C ASN A 159 2.00 -3.62 3.51
N THR A 160 3.16 -3.37 2.93
CA THR A 160 3.66 -4.13 1.76
C THR A 160 4.72 -5.17 2.15
N LEU A 161 4.41 -6.44 1.89
CA LEU A 161 5.32 -7.58 1.98
C LEU A 161 5.67 -8.07 0.57
N VAL A 162 6.94 -7.97 0.18
CA VAL A 162 7.52 -8.80 -0.89
C VAL A 162 7.90 -10.15 -0.29
N THR A 163 7.40 -11.23 -0.85
CA THR A 163 7.51 -12.56 -0.27
C THR A 163 8.90 -13.16 -0.51
N ASP A 164 9.28 -14.11 0.34
CA ASP A 164 10.50 -14.89 0.18
C ASP A 164 10.31 -16.31 0.76
N ALA A 165 11.40 -17.06 0.88
CA ALA A 165 11.38 -18.45 1.32
C ALA A 165 10.86 -18.63 2.75
N TYR A 166 10.88 -17.57 3.56
CA TYR A 166 10.40 -17.57 4.94
C TYR A 166 8.94 -17.13 5.07
N THR A 167 8.31 -16.64 4.00
CA THR A 167 6.88 -16.30 4.01
C THR A 167 6.05 -17.56 4.04
N LYS A 168 5.22 -17.75 5.07
CA LYS A 168 4.29 -18.88 5.16
C LYS A 168 2.96 -18.58 4.46
N PHE A 169 2.39 -19.62 3.87
CA PHE A 169 1.09 -19.56 3.20
C PHE A 169 0.06 -20.51 3.83
N PRO A 170 -1.25 -20.20 3.74
CA PRO A 170 -1.84 -18.99 3.16
C PRO A 170 -1.38 -17.73 3.90
N VAL A 171 -1.25 -16.60 3.20
CA VAL A 171 -0.73 -15.40 3.86
C VAL A 171 -1.67 -15.00 4.99
N THR A 172 -1.11 -14.73 6.17
CA THR A 172 -1.92 -14.28 7.31
C THR A 172 -1.96 -12.77 7.34
N ILE A 173 -3.14 -12.22 7.59
CA ILE A 173 -3.40 -10.79 7.71
C ILE A 173 -3.86 -10.50 9.13
N LEU A 174 -3.08 -9.70 9.84
CA LEU A 174 -3.46 -9.06 11.08
C LEU A 174 -4.47 -7.96 10.76
N VAL A 175 -5.63 -8.01 11.41
CA VAL A 175 -6.66 -6.99 11.28
C VAL A 175 -6.56 -6.04 12.47
N GLU A 176 -6.43 -4.73 12.21
CA GLU A 176 -6.41 -3.67 13.24
C GLU A 176 -7.74 -3.61 14.00
N GLU A 177 -7.65 -3.40 15.30
CA GLU A 177 -8.82 -3.24 16.17
C GLU A 177 -9.66 -1.99 15.86
N GLY A 178 -10.93 -2.22 15.52
CA GLY A 178 -11.98 -1.21 15.42
C GLY A 178 -11.89 -0.26 14.23
N LYS A 179 -10.68 0.24 13.91
CA LYS A 179 -10.39 1.11 12.77
C LYS A 179 -10.07 0.36 11.48
N HIS A 180 -9.78 -0.93 11.62
CA HIS A 180 -9.49 -1.90 10.57
C HIS A 180 -8.51 -1.39 9.50
N ALA A 181 -7.27 -1.82 9.63
CA ALA A 181 -6.25 -1.77 8.61
C ALA A 181 -5.74 -3.21 8.45
N SER A 182 -5.31 -3.56 7.24
CA SER A 182 -4.78 -4.89 6.95
C SER A 182 -3.26 -4.86 6.99
N CYS A 183 -2.64 -5.70 7.80
CA CYS A 183 -1.18 -5.88 7.81
C CYS A 183 -0.82 -7.35 7.65
N THR A 184 0.21 -7.64 6.87
CA THR A 184 0.71 -9.01 6.70
C THR A 184 1.36 -9.51 7.98
N ASP A 185 1.31 -10.82 8.18
CA ASP A 185 2.08 -11.58 9.17
C ASP A 185 2.80 -12.70 8.41
N LYS A 186 4.11 -12.52 8.25
CA LYS A 186 4.94 -13.31 7.34
C LYS A 186 5.16 -14.73 7.87
N ASN A 187 5.29 -14.90 9.18
CA ASN A 187 5.61 -16.19 9.81
C ASN A 187 4.40 -16.82 10.55
N GLN A 188 3.26 -16.14 10.57
CA GLN A 188 2.00 -16.56 11.19
C GLN A 188 2.11 -16.76 12.71
N ASP A 189 2.88 -15.92 13.39
CA ASP A 189 3.03 -15.97 14.85
C ASP A 189 2.06 -15.07 15.62
N GLY A 190 1.30 -14.23 14.91
CA GLY A 190 0.30 -13.33 15.49
C GLY A 190 0.92 -12.08 16.13
N ILE A 191 2.19 -11.79 15.89
CA ILE A 191 2.91 -10.63 16.41
C ILE A 191 3.41 -9.79 15.24
N TYR A 192 2.92 -8.55 15.11
CA TYR A 192 3.46 -7.66 14.11
C TYR A 192 4.91 -7.26 14.44
N THR A 193 5.82 -7.67 13.57
CA THR A 193 7.26 -7.39 13.60
C THR A 193 7.62 -6.44 12.46
N PRO A 194 7.87 -5.14 12.76
CA PRO A 194 8.30 -4.17 11.76
C PRO A 194 9.53 -4.65 10.99
N THR A 195 9.65 -4.27 9.72
CA THR A 195 10.72 -4.70 8.77
C THR A 195 10.63 -6.17 8.30
N PHE A 196 10.03 -7.05 9.10
CA PHE A 196 9.89 -8.47 8.79
C PHE A 196 8.55 -8.77 8.11
N ASP A 197 7.47 -8.36 8.75
CA ASP A 197 6.10 -8.54 8.25
C ASP A 197 5.75 -7.55 7.14
N VAL A 198 6.37 -6.38 7.16
CA VAL A 198 6.32 -5.36 6.11
C VAL A 198 7.77 -5.00 5.78
N ASN A 199 8.17 -5.23 4.53
CA ASN A 199 9.57 -5.07 4.09
C ASN A 199 9.74 -4.04 2.96
N ARG A 200 8.70 -3.25 2.67
CA ARG A 200 8.74 -2.11 1.75
C ARG A 200 8.13 -0.88 2.42
N ARG A 201 8.75 0.28 2.18
CA ARG A 201 8.32 1.59 2.73
C ARG A 201 8.12 1.53 4.26
N ILE A 202 9.03 0.86 4.96
CA ILE A 202 8.86 0.43 6.36
C ILE A 202 8.59 1.63 7.29
N ASN A 203 9.24 2.76 7.05
CA ASN A 203 9.05 3.99 7.84
C ASN A 203 7.67 4.64 7.64
N ASP A 204 7.05 4.37 6.49
CA ASP A 204 5.75 4.91 6.10
C ASP A 204 4.62 3.92 6.35
N ALA A 205 4.93 2.63 6.48
CA ALA A 205 3.95 1.58 6.71
C ALA A 205 3.14 1.84 7.98
N TRP A 206 1.84 1.55 7.90
CA TRP A 206 0.93 1.76 9.01
C TRP A 206 1.17 0.78 10.16
N GLY A 207 1.40 -0.49 9.82
CA GLY A 207 1.30 -1.65 10.70
C GLY A 207 -0.16 -2.00 11.02
N VAL A 208 -0.38 -2.43 12.25
CA VAL A 208 -1.70 -2.52 12.91
C VAL A 208 -1.61 -1.82 14.27
N ARG A 209 -2.49 -0.86 14.53
CA ARG A 209 -2.46 0.01 15.72
C ARG A 209 -3.72 -0.18 16.54
N ASP A 210 -3.76 -1.23 17.33
CA ASP A 210 -4.91 -1.65 18.14
C ASP A 210 -5.26 -0.70 19.31
N ILE A 211 -4.54 0.41 19.43
CA ILE A 211 -4.74 1.43 20.46
C ILE A 211 -5.70 2.55 20.00
N MET A 212 -6.06 2.59 18.72
CA MET A 212 -6.79 3.72 18.14
C MET A 212 -8.23 3.82 18.63
N ARG A 213 -8.86 2.69 18.94
CA ARG A 213 -10.17 2.65 19.59
C ARG A 213 -10.17 3.40 20.92
N GLY A 214 -9.10 3.26 21.71
CA GLY A 214 -8.97 3.84 23.05
C GLY A 214 -8.65 5.35 23.07
N GLY A 215 -8.57 6.01 21.90
CA GLY A 215 -8.23 7.43 21.82
C GLY A 215 -6.75 7.75 22.08
N GLY A 216 -5.86 6.76 21.94
CA GLY A 216 -4.43 6.97 22.05
C GLY A 216 -3.92 8.06 21.10
N LEU A 217 -3.07 8.96 21.60
CA LEU A 217 -2.48 10.04 20.81
C LEU A 217 -1.72 9.47 19.58
N TYR A 218 -2.00 10.04 18.41
CA TYR A 218 -1.24 9.81 17.18
C TYR A 218 0.25 10.00 17.44
N LYS A 219 1.04 8.93 17.31
CA LYS A 219 2.47 9.05 17.01
C LYS A 219 2.68 8.81 15.52
N GLY A 220 3.55 9.61 14.91
CA GLY A 220 3.86 9.50 13.49
C GLY A 220 4.54 8.16 13.14
N SER A 221 5.31 7.59 14.07
CA SER A 221 5.98 6.30 13.90
C SER A 221 5.25 5.17 14.61
N PHE A 222 5.23 3.99 13.99
CA PHE A 222 4.80 2.76 14.65
C PHE A 222 5.67 2.44 15.89
N GLN A 223 5.05 1.90 16.94
CA GLN A 223 5.74 1.38 18.14
C GLN A 223 5.13 0.03 18.52
N ALA A 224 5.96 -0.94 18.93
CA ALA A 224 5.52 -2.32 19.15
C ALA A 224 4.35 -2.47 20.14
N TRP A 225 4.26 -1.63 21.17
CA TRP A 225 3.16 -1.64 22.13
C TRP A 225 1.80 -1.22 21.54
N MET A 226 1.78 -0.68 20.32
CA MET A 226 0.54 -0.31 19.61
C MET A 226 -0.19 -1.54 19.06
N THR A 227 0.48 -2.68 18.94
CA THR A 227 -0.11 -3.93 18.45
C THR A 227 -0.27 -4.92 19.60
N LYS A 228 -1.45 -5.54 19.68
CA LYS A 228 -1.72 -6.64 20.61
C LYS A 228 -1.32 -7.96 19.94
N GLN A 229 -0.78 -8.89 20.72
CA GLN A 229 -0.56 -10.24 20.23
C GLN A 229 -1.90 -10.89 19.89
N ARG A 230 -1.98 -11.51 18.71
CA ARG A 230 -3.17 -12.23 18.27
C ARG A 230 -3.25 -13.61 18.90
N ILE A 231 -4.48 -14.09 19.16
CA ILE A 231 -4.73 -15.40 19.78
C ILE A 231 -5.36 -16.38 18.78
N PRO A 232 -4.92 -17.65 18.72
CA PRO A 232 -5.29 -18.59 17.64
C PRO A 232 -6.79 -18.77 17.38
N GLU A 233 -7.62 -18.60 18.40
CA GLU A 233 -9.08 -18.74 18.38
C GLU A 233 -9.75 -17.61 17.59
N HIS A 234 -9.07 -16.49 17.37
CA HIS A 234 -9.57 -15.33 16.59
C HIS A 234 -9.17 -15.37 15.12
N ARG A 235 -8.69 -16.53 14.64
CA ARG A 235 -8.42 -16.74 13.22
C ARG A 235 -9.68 -17.14 12.47
N VAL A 236 -9.83 -16.58 11.27
CA VAL A 236 -10.81 -17.01 10.28
C VAL A 236 -10.07 -17.47 9.03
N PHE A 237 -10.36 -18.70 8.62
CA PHE A 237 -9.60 -19.42 7.61
C PHE A 237 -10.20 -19.31 6.21
N PRO A 238 -9.35 -19.31 5.17
CA PRO A 238 -9.81 -19.41 3.79
C PRO A 238 -10.42 -20.78 3.50
N PRO A 239 -11.39 -20.86 2.56
CA PRO A 239 -11.94 -22.12 2.08
C PRO A 239 -10.98 -22.77 1.08
N LEU A 240 -9.80 -23.18 1.55
CA LEU A 240 -8.77 -23.81 0.70
C LEU A 240 -9.34 -25.04 -0.02
N PRO A 241 -9.05 -25.23 -1.32
CA PRO A 241 -9.45 -26.45 -2.04
C PRO A 241 -8.88 -27.71 -1.40
N VAL A 242 -9.60 -28.84 -1.48
CA VAL A 242 -9.26 -30.10 -0.77
C VAL A 242 -7.89 -30.65 -1.17
N ASP A 243 -7.47 -30.40 -2.40
CA ASP A 243 -6.18 -30.76 -3.00
C ASP A 243 -5.04 -29.77 -2.68
N SER A 244 -5.34 -28.66 -1.98
CA SER A 244 -4.29 -27.75 -1.50
C SER A 244 -3.46 -28.41 -0.39
N TYR A 245 -2.17 -28.60 -0.63
CA TYR A 245 -1.25 -29.10 0.40
C TYR A 245 -1.11 -28.15 1.60
N LEU A 246 -1.44 -26.86 1.43
CA LEU A 246 -1.43 -25.88 2.52
C LEU A 246 -2.43 -26.23 3.63
N ARG A 247 -3.46 -27.03 3.33
CA ARG A 247 -4.42 -27.53 4.32
C ARG A 247 -3.77 -28.39 5.40
N ALA A 248 -2.70 -29.11 5.07
CA ALA A 248 -2.08 -30.08 5.97
C ALA A 248 -1.60 -29.42 7.28
N ALA A 249 -1.06 -28.20 7.20
CA ALA A 249 -0.56 -27.46 8.36
C ALA A 249 -1.66 -27.04 9.35
N PHE A 250 -2.92 -27.00 8.90
CA PHE A 250 -4.08 -26.54 9.69
C PHE A 250 -5.14 -27.63 9.88
N SER A 251 -4.81 -28.87 9.51
CA SER A 251 -5.71 -30.01 9.67
C SER A 251 -5.37 -30.79 10.93
N ARG A 252 -6.39 -31.16 11.70
CA ARG A 252 -6.29 -32.11 12.82
C ARG A 252 -7.28 -33.23 12.57
N ASP A 253 -6.81 -34.48 12.67
CA ASP A 253 -7.63 -35.67 12.43
C ASP A 253 -8.37 -35.66 11.07
N GLY A 254 -7.71 -35.12 10.03
CA GLY A 254 -8.27 -35.02 8.68
C GLY A 254 -9.29 -33.89 8.47
N VAL A 255 -9.61 -33.13 9.51
CA VAL A 255 -10.52 -31.97 9.43
C VAL A 255 -9.69 -30.69 9.35
N TYR A 256 -9.91 -29.90 8.31
CA TYR A 256 -9.26 -28.61 8.11
C TYR A 256 -9.87 -27.52 8.99
N ALA A 257 -9.02 -26.76 9.68
CA ALA A 257 -9.39 -25.67 10.58
C ALA A 257 -10.55 -26.04 11.56
N PRO A 258 -10.43 -27.16 12.30
CA PRO A 258 -11.55 -27.78 12.99
C PRO A 258 -12.14 -26.93 14.12
N ASP A 259 -11.41 -25.95 14.63
CA ASP A 259 -11.80 -25.10 15.76
C ASP A 259 -12.13 -23.66 15.34
N ASN A 260 -11.94 -23.31 14.07
CA ASN A 260 -12.04 -21.94 13.58
C ASN A 260 -13.13 -21.80 12.51
N ALA A 261 -13.68 -20.59 12.37
CA ALA A 261 -14.55 -20.25 11.27
C ALA A 261 -13.79 -20.33 9.94
N ILE A 262 -14.47 -20.80 8.90
CA ILE A 262 -14.01 -20.78 7.51
C ILE A 262 -14.95 -19.83 6.77
N TYR A 263 -14.39 -18.82 6.10
CA TYR A 263 -15.22 -17.85 5.40
C TYR A 263 -15.70 -18.35 4.04
N GLU A 264 -16.80 -17.78 3.56
CA GLU A 264 -17.25 -17.93 2.18
C GLU A 264 -16.50 -16.95 1.27
N LEU A 265 -16.12 -17.40 0.06
CA LEU A 265 -15.59 -16.53 -0.99
C LEU A 265 -16.68 -16.12 -1.98
N ARG A 266 -16.88 -14.81 -2.11
CA ARG A 266 -17.81 -14.20 -3.07
C ARG A 266 -17.10 -13.24 -4.03
N PRO A 267 -17.53 -13.12 -5.30
CA PRO A 267 -17.06 -12.03 -6.16
C PRO A 267 -17.42 -10.68 -5.53
N PHE A 268 -16.53 -9.68 -5.62
CA PHE A 268 -16.85 -8.33 -5.16
C PHE A 268 -18.09 -7.79 -5.90
N PRO A 269 -19.07 -7.21 -5.18
CA PRO A 269 -20.32 -6.76 -5.78
C PRO A 269 -20.08 -5.58 -6.71
N ARG A 270 -21.06 -5.34 -7.59
CA ARG A 270 -21.05 -4.18 -8.48
C ARG A 270 -21.78 -3.01 -7.83
N PRO A 271 -21.47 -1.76 -8.20
CA PRO A 271 -22.17 -0.58 -7.69
C PRO A 271 -23.70 -0.66 -7.84
N GLU A 272 -24.20 -1.27 -8.91
CA GLU A 272 -25.65 -1.36 -9.17
C GLU A 272 -26.38 -2.36 -8.27
N ALA A 273 -25.65 -3.22 -7.55
CA ALA A 273 -26.24 -4.13 -6.56
C ALA A 273 -26.54 -3.43 -5.22
N VAL A 274 -25.98 -2.24 -5.00
CA VAL A 274 -26.16 -1.49 -3.76
C VAL A 274 -27.57 -0.91 -3.72
N ASP A 275 -28.35 -1.25 -2.68
CA ASP A 275 -29.58 -0.53 -2.37
C ASP A 275 -29.22 0.86 -1.83
N THR A 276 -29.12 1.85 -2.73
CA THR A 276 -28.77 3.23 -2.37
C THR A 276 -29.84 3.94 -1.55
N VAL A 277 -31.06 3.37 -1.47
CA VAL A 277 -32.14 3.92 -0.63
C VAL A 277 -31.95 3.46 0.82
N ALA A 278 -31.66 2.17 1.02
CA ALA A 278 -31.40 1.62 2.34
C ALA A 278 -29.99 1.96 2.88
N GLU A 279 -28.99 2.01 2.00
CA GLU A 279 -27.57 2.13 2.34
C GLU A 279 -26.84 3.19 1.50
N PRO A 280 -27.23 4.49 1.60
CA PRO A 280 -26.74 5.55 0.72
C PRO A 280 -25.23 5.81 0.81
N THR A 281 -24.61 5.50 1.95
CA THR A 281 -23.17 5.72 2.18
C THR A 281 -22.30 4.56 1.71
N LEU A 282 -22.88 3.39 1.43
CA LEU A 282 -22.13 2.19 1.05
C LEU A 282 -21.67 2.25 -0.41
N LEU A 283 -22.42 2.95 -1.28
CA LEU A 283 -22.10 3.07 -2.70
C LEU A 283 -20.69 3.62 -2.91
N HIS A 284 -20.26 4.63 -2.15
CA HIS A 284 -18.92 5.19 -2.26
C HIS A 284 -17.82 4.13 -2.04
N PHE A 285 -17.98 3.24 -1.06
CA PHE A 285 -17.00 2.19 -0.79
C PHE A 285 -16.95 1.13 -1.89
N ILE A 286 -18.10 0.83 -2.51
CA ILE A 286 -18.18 -0.11 -3.64
C ILE A 286 -17.69 0.54 -4.92
N ASP A 287 -17.95 1.82 -5.16
CA ASP A 287 -17.56 2.54 -6.38
C ASP A 287 -16.06 2.89 -6.40
N ASP A 288 -15.52 3.37 -5.27
CA ASP A 288 -14.09 3.68 -5.14
C ASP A 288 -13.21 2.43 -5.28
N LYS A 289 -13.70 1.29 -4.78
CA LYS A 289 -12.96 0.03 -4.79
C LYS A 289 -13.35 -0.89 -5.94
N GLY A 290 -14.54 -0.72 -6.50
CA GLY A 290 -15.11 -1.53 -7.56
C GLY A 290 -14.59 -1.12 -8.93
N ASP A 291 -14.53 -2.09 -9.82
CA ASP A 291 -14.41 -1.85 -11.26
C ASP A 291 -15.48 -2.74 -11.86
N GLU A 292 -16.40 -2.23 -12.67
CA GLU A 292 -17.47 -3.05 -13.27
C GLU A 292 -16.90 -4.02 -14.32
N ASN A 293 -15.75 -3.68 -14.90
CA ASN A 293 -15.16 -4.29 -16.08
C ASN A 293 -13.94 -5.18 -15.78
N TRP A 294 -13.70 -5.51 -14.51
CA TRP A 294 -12.61 -6.42 -14.13
C TRP A 294 -12.73 -7.80 -14.83
N PRO A 295 -11.64 -8.55 -15.03
CA PRO A 295 -10.26 -8.10 -14.96
C PRO A 295 -9.88 -7.23 -16.17
N LYS A 296 -8.97 -6.28 -15.94
CA LYS A 296 -8.23 -5.63 -17.02
C LYS A 296 -7.23 -6.62 -17.63
N ILE A 297 -7.29 -6.84 -18.94
CA ILE A 297 -6.32 -7.69 -19.65
C ILE A 297 -5.15 -6.84 -20.11
N LEU A 298 -3.94 -7.27 -19.74
CA LEU A 298 -2.69 -6.66 -20.19
C LEU A 298 -1.90 -7.68 -20.99
N GLU A 299 -1.61 -7.36 -22.25
CA GLU A 299 -0.80 -8.21 -23.11
C GLU A 299 0.69 -7.97 -22.87
N THR A 300 1.45 -9.04 -22.56
CA THR A 300 2.92 -8.96 -22.59
C THR A 300 3.41 -9.42 -23.95
N ALA A 301 3.46 -8.49 -24.89
CA ALA A 301 4.19 -8.69 -26.14
C ALA A 301 5.72 -8.61 -25.91
N ASP A 302 6.20 -7.99 -24.82
CA ASP A 302 7.61 -7.86 -24.50
C ASP A 302 7.97 -8.14 -23.02
N LEU A 303 9.22 -8.58 -22.79
CA LEU A 303 9.81 -8.77 -21.46
C LEU A 303 9.79 -7.48 -20.61
N ARG A 304 9.73 -6.30 -21.24
CA ARG A 304 9.68 -5.00 -20.56
C ARG A 304 8.31 -4.74 -19.93
N ALA A 305 7.20 -5.14 -20.55
CA ALA A 305 5.86 -5.03 -20.00
C ALA A 305 5.71 -5.92 -18.77
N PHE A 306 6.26 -7.14 -18.83
CA PHE A 306 6.33 -8.04 -17.69
C PHE A 306 7.17 -7.44 -16.54
N THR A 307 8.36 -6.91 -16.86
CA THR A 307 9.23 -6.25 -15.87
C THR A 307 8.56 -5.02 -15.26
N ARG A 308 7.91 -4.17 -16.07
CA ARG A 308 7.12 -3.02 -15.61
C ARG A 308 5.94 -3.43 -14.72
N TRP A 309 5.28 -4.55 -15.02
CA TRP A 309 4.22 -5.06 -14.17
C TRP A 309 4.78 -5.54 -12.83
N ILE A 310 5.86 -6.33 -12.80
CA ILE A 310 6.54 -6.74 -11.55
C ILE A 310 6.99 -5.52 -10.73
N ASP A 311 7.69 -4.60 -11.38
CA ASP A 311 8.27 -3.39 -10.78
C ASP A 311 7.21 -2.31 -10.49
N GLY A 312 6.00 -2.48 -11.00
CA GLY A 312 4.93 -1.49 -10.97
C GLY A 312 4.56 -1.07 -9.54
N LYS A 313 5.08 0.10 -9.14
CA LYS A 313 4.39 1.11 -8.32
C LYS A 313 4.69 2.50 -8.94
N ASN A 314 3.62 3.16 -9.37
CA ASN A 314 3.39 4.60 -9.60
C ASN A 314 4.63 5.53 -9.51
N PHE A 315 5.32 5.68 -10.62
CA PHE A 315 6.31 6.75 -10.87
C PHE A 315 5.69 8.16 -10.74
N THR A 316 4.38 8.28 -10.94
CA THR A 316 3.65 9.56 -11.12
C THR A 316 3.48 10.43 -9.88
N HIS A 317 3.84 9.97 -8.68
CA HIS A 317 3.68 10.76 -7.45
C HIS A 317 5.01 11.14 -6.79
N SER A 318 6.15 11.06 -7.47
CA SER A 318 7.46 11.36 -6.86
C SER A 318 8.01 12.76 -7.15
N LEU A 319 7.26 13.60 -7.88
CA LEU A 319 7.63 14.98 -8.17
C LEU A 319 6.94 15.92 -7.16
N SER A 320 7.66 16.90 -6.66
CA SER A 320 7.08 18.04 -5.92
C SER A 320 7.50 19.35 -6.57
N ILE A 321 6.58 20.30 -6.58
CA ILE A 321 6.82 21.69 -6.96
C ILE A 321 6.35 22.55 -5.81
N ALA A 322 7.19 23.50 -5.40
CA ALA A 322 6.91 24.37 -4.28
C ALA A 322 7.40 25.79 -4.52
N TYR A 323 6.69 26.74 -3.94
CA TYR A 323 7.17 28.09 -3.79
C TYR A 323 7.99 28.16 -2.50
N ARG A 324 9.20 28.71 -2.61
CA ARG A 324 10.18 28.81 -1.53
C ARG A 324 10.53 30.26 -1.29
N VAL A 325 10.53 30.66 -0.02
CA VAL A 325 11.01 31.95 0.46
C VAL A 325 12.17 31.69 1.40
N GLU A 326 13.25 32.42 1.20
CA GLU A 326 14.45 32.36 2.01
C GLU A 326 14.74 33.75 2.60
N GLY A 327 14.76 33.85 3.93
CA GLY A 327 15.11 35.07 4.63
C GLY A 327 16.55 35.01 5.14
N GLN A 328 17.36 36.03 4.85
CA GLN A 328 18.71 36.16 5.42
C GLN A 328 18.72 37.00 6.70
N ASN A 329 19.59 36.65 7.65
CA ASN A 329 19.88 37.46 8.85
C ASN A 329 20.92 38.58 8.62
N SER A 330 21.35 38.82 7.37
CA SER A 330 22.47 39.70 7.01
C SER A 330 22.15 41.21 6.99
N GLY A 331 20.93 41.62 7.34
CA GLY A 331 20.54 43.04 7.38
C GLY A 331 20.14 43.64 6.03
N GLU A 332 20.16 42.85 4.95
CA GLU A 332 19.50 43.18 3.68
C GLU A 332 18.02 42.77 3.75
N SER A 333 17.14 43.71 3.38
CA SER A 333 15.70 43.67 3.67
C SER A 333 14.85 42.87 2.68
N SER A 334 15.45 42.17 1.72
CA SER A 334 14.72 41.37 0.73
C SER A 334 15.15 39.92 0.82
N GLY A 335 14.27 39.07 1.33
CA GLY A 335 14.43 37.62 1.18
C GLY A 335 14.36 37.23 -0.30
N THR A 336 15.04 36.17 -0.68
CA THR A 336 14.98 35.62 -2.04
C THR A 336 13.81 34.65 -2.14
N GLU A 337 13.00 34.79 -3.18
CA GLU A 337 11.88 33.88 -3.48
C GLU A 337 12.15 33.10 -4.77
N GLY A 338 11.45 31.97 -4.94
CA GLY A 338 11.56 31.20 -6.18
C GLY A 338 10.85 29.84 -6.13
N LEU A 339 11.22 28.96 -7.06
CA LEU A 339 10.59 27.65 -7.26
C LEU A 339 11.52 26.51 -6.90
N SER A 340 11.03 25.62 -6.04
CA SER A 340 11.69 24.39 -5.59
C SER A 340 11.06 23.18 -6.26
N PHE A 341 11.89 22.31 -6.81
CA PHE A 341 11.53 21.08 -7.49
C PHE A 341 12.18 19.91 -6.78
N ILE A 342 11.41 18.92 -6.37
CA ILE A 342 11.91 17.70 -5.73
C ILE A 342 11.57 16.49 -6.56
N PHE A 343 12.55 15.63 -6.81
CA PHE A 343 12.38 14.44 -7.63
C PHE A 343 13.32 13.31 -7.17
N PRO A 344 13.07 12.05 -7.58
CA PRO A 344 13.86 10.90 -7.15
C PRO A 344 15.37 11.07 -7.32
N LEU A 345 16.16 10.53 -6.37
CA LEU A 345 17.62 10.61 -6.41
C LEU A 345 18.21 9.97 -7.68
N LEU A 346 17.75 8.76 -8.02
CA LEU A 346 18.05 8.16 -9.32
C LEU A 346 16.92 8.55 -10.27
N VAL A 347 17.26 8.95 -11.50
CA VAL A 347 16.33 9.42 -12.55
C VAL A 347 15.08 8.54 -12.71
N ILE A 348 15.13 7.27 -12.28
CA ILE A 348 14.06 6.28 -12.39
C ILE A 348 13.67 5.64 -11.03
N LYS A 349 14.38 5.93 -9.92
CA LYS A 349 14.16 5.23 -8.63
C LYS A 349 14.50 6.08 -7.40
N ASN A 350 13.57 6.15 -6.46
CA ASN A 350 13.84 6.70 -5.14
C ASN A 350 14.84 5.83 -4.38
N VAL A 351 15.80 6.44 -3.69
CA VAL A 351 16.76 5.74 -2.85
C VAL A 351 16.25 5.79 -1.41
N SER A 352 15.85 4.64 -0.88
CA SER A 352 15.55 4.50 0.53
C SER A 352 16.84 4.33 1.32
N ASP A 353 17.01 5.09 2.41
CA ASP A 353 18.13 4.86 3.33
C ASP A 353 17.94 3.48 4.01
N PRO A 354 18.88 2.53 3.84
CA PRO A 354 18.73 1.19 4.41
C PRO A 354 19.01 1.11 5.92
N ILE A 355 19.63 2.12 6.54
CA ILE A 355 20.09 2.09 7.93
C ILE A 355 19.11 2.83 8.85
N THR A 356 18.73 4.07 8.52
CA THR A 356 17.78 4.85 9.33
C THR A 356 16.35 4.80 8.80
N GLY A 357 16.17 4.21 7.60
CA GLY A 357 14.97 4.36 6.82
C GLY A 357 14.79 5.80 6.29
N GLY A 358 13.84 6.01 5.40
CA GLY A 358 13.55 7.33 4.81
C GLY A 358 13.92 7.41 3.34
N TRP A 359 13.90 8.62 2.80
CA TRP A 359 14.00 8.90 1.37
C TRP A 359 15.09 9.94 1.11
N LEU A 360 15.99 9.62 0.18
CA LEU A 360 16.90 10.57 -0.43
C LEU A 360 16.36 10.99 -1.78
N VAL A 361 16.25 12.30 -1.98
CA VAL A 361 15.71 12.93 -3.19
C VAL A 361 16.58 14.09 -3.64
N ASN A 362 16.57 14.38 -4.94
CA ASN A 362 17.13 15.60 -5.46
C ASN A 362 16.17 16.75 -5.17
N ARG A 363 16.70 17.89 -4.74
CA ARG A 363 15.99 19.17 -4.71
C ARG A 363 16.75 20.18 -5.56
N ILE A 364 16.07 20.82 -6.50
CA ILE A 364 16.59 21.97 -7.26
C ILE A 364 15.74 23.18 -6.86
N TYR A 365 16.39 24.25 -6.43
CA TYR A 365 15.76 25.51 -6.12
C TYR A 365 16.29 26.56 -7.10
N ILE A 366 15.40 27.23 -7.82
CA ILE A 366 15.75 28.34 -8.71
C ILE A 366 15.21 29.61 -8.05
N LYS A 367 16.08 30.60 -7.84
CA LYS A 367 15.78 31.84 -7.13
C LYS A 367 15.80 33.04 -8.08
N ASP A 368 15.42 34.18 -7.53
CA ASP A 368 15.44 35.51 -8.15
C ASP A 368 14.42 35.69 -9.30
N ASP A 369 14.17 36.94 -9.69
CA ASP A 369 13.18 37.32 -10.70
C ASP A 369 13.61 36.94 -12.15
N GLU A 370 14.91 36.70 -12.35
CA GLU A 370 15.53 36.37 -13.63
C GLU A 370 15.91 34.87 -13.74
N PHE A 371 15.61 34.07 -12.71
CA PHE A 371 15.91 32.64 -12.58
C PHE A 371 17.40 32.31 -12.75
N GLN A 372 18.30 33.17 -12.28
CA GLN A 372 19.74 33.02 -12.51
C GLN A 372 20.44 32.26 -11.40
N ASP A 373 19.96 32.40 -10.18
CA ASP A 373 20.51 31.74 -9.00
C ASP A 373 19.90 30.34 -8.85
N VAL A 374 20.75 29.34 -8.68
CA VAL A 374 20.33 27.93 -8.63
C VAL A 374 20.99 27.26 -7.43
N SER A 375 20.21 26.49 -6.68
CA SER A 375 20.72 25.59 -5.65
C SER A 375 20.32 24.16 -5.97
N TRP A 376 21.25 23.22 -5.83
CA TRP A 376 20.96 21.79 -5.86
C TRP A 376 21.31 21.16 -4.51
N ASN A 377 20.40 20.34 -3.99
CA ASN A 377 20.57 19.71 -2.70
C ASN A 377 20.16 18.23 -2.76
N LEU A 378 20.91 17.42 -2.03
CA LEU A 378 20.47 16.11 -1.59
C LEU A 378 19.62 16.31 -0.34
N LEU A 379 18.31 16.06 -0.46
CA LEU A 379 17.35 16.16 0.63
C LEU A 379 17.09 14.76 1.20
N TYR A 380 17.31 14.62 2.50
CA TYR A 380 16.92 13.47 3.29
C TYR A 380 15.64 13.77 4.08
N THR A 381 14.68 12.86 3.99
CA THR A 381 13.51 12.87 4.87
C THR A 381 13.20 11.49 5.44
N PRO A 382 12.97 11.33 6.76
CA PRO A 382 12.78 10.02 7.38
C PRO A 382 11.49 9.30 6.96
N SER A 383 10.48 10.03 6.49
CA SER A 383 9.20 9.48 6.04
C SER A 383 8.67 10.33 4.89
N ALA A 384 8.02 9.71 3.91
CA ALA A 384 7.26 10.44 2.91
C ALA A 384 5.80 10.65 3.36
N SER A 385 5.32 9.92 4.38
CA SER A 385 3.90 9.82 4.72
C SER A 385 3.47 10.52 6.00
N ARG A 386 4.40 10.79 6.93
CA ARG A 386 4.08 11.42 8.22
C ARG A 386 3.52 12.83 8.04
N TRP A 387 2.52 13.15 8.87
CA TRP A 387 1.91 14.48 8.92
C TRP A 387 2.91 15.57 9.34
N MET A 388 3.89 15.22 10.17
CA MET A 388 5.01 16.06 10.56
C MET A 388 6.28 15.20 10.66
N ASP A 389 7.38 15.67 10.09
CA ASP A 389 8.68 15.01 10.22
C ASP A 389 9.83 16.01 10.16
N GLY A 390 11.01 15.59 10.63
CA GLY A 390 12.24 16.32 10.38
C GLY A 390 12.69 16.16 8.93
N TYR A 391 13.57 17.04 8.47
CA TYR A 391 14.34 16.82 7.25
C TYR A 391 15.73 17.44 7.37
N PHE A 392 16.65 16.96 6.54
CA PHE A 392 17.99 17.49 6.42
C PHE A 392 18.36 17.57 4.93
N ALA A 393 18.99 18.66 4.50
CA ALA A 393 19.51 18.79 3.15
C ALA A 393 20.97 19.24 3.18
N PHE A 394 21.72 18.77 2.20
CA PHE A 394 23.10 19.16 1.96
C PHE A 394 23.29 19.37 0.46
N GLY A 395 23.96 20.45 0.07
CA GLY A 395 24.05 20.78 -1.34
C GLY A 395 25.01 21.90 -1.68
N TRP A 396 24.84 22.40 -2.89
CA TRP A 396 25.57 23.52 -3.44
C TRP A 396 24.61 24.58 -3.95
N GLU A 397 25.05 25.82 -3.87
CA GLU A 397 24.35 27.01 -4.32
C GLU A 397 25.26 27.77 -5.29
N TRP A 398 24.68 28.25 -6.38
CA TRP A 398 25.36 29.03 -7.42
C TRP A 398 24.62 30.35 -7.56
N ASP A 399 25.23 31.41 -7.04
CA ASP A 399 24.65 32.75 -7.04
C ASP A 399 25.47 33.68 -7.94
N LYS A 400 24.80 34.52 -8.71
CA LYS A 400 25.47 35.55 -9.51
C LYS A 400 25.49 36.86 -8.76
N ASP A 401 26.68 37.47 -8.71
CA ASP A 401 26.79 38.83 -8.20
C ASP A 401 26.35 39.89 -9.24
N GLN A 402 26.30 41.14 -8.79
CA GLN A 402 25.97 42.31 -9.62
C GLN A 402 26.90 42.53 -10.84
N TYR A 403 28.04 41.85 -10.89
CA TYR A 403 29.00 41.90 -12.00
C TYR A 403 28.86 40.70 -12.95
N GLY A 404 27.99 39.74 -12.61
CA GLY A 404 27.73 38.53 -13.38
C GLY A 404 28.69 37.38 -13.07
N ASP A 405 29.56 37.52 -12.06
CA ASP A 405 30.44 36.45 -11.61
C ASP A 405 29.63 35.45 -10.76
N VAL A 406 29.83 34.15 -11.01
CA VAL A 406 29.15 33.06 -10.31
C VAL A 406 29.97 32.63 -9.10
N HIS A 407 29.38 32.78 -7.91
CA HIS A 407 29.92 32.26 -6.65
C HIS A 407 29.32 30.90 -6.36
N THR A 408 30.07 30.01 -5.72
CA THR A 408 29.61 28.66 -5.38
C THR A 408 29.80 28.38 -3.90
N ASP A 409 28.69 28.15 -3.20
CA ASP A 409 28.69 27.91 -1.76
C ASP A 409 28.15 26.52 -1.44
N VAL A 410 28.73 25.89 -0.42
CA VAL A 410 28.17 24.66 0.15
C VAL A 410 27.07 25.05 1.11
N MET A 411 25.91 24.42 1.03
CA MET A 411 24.77 24.71 1.91
C MET A 411 24.37 23.49 2.74
N THR A 412 23.93 23.76 3.96
CA THR A 412 23.22 22.79 4.82
C THR A 412 21.88 23.38 5.20
N GLU A 413 20.86 22.54 5.29
CA GLU A 413 19.53 22.94 5.74
C GLU A 413 18.96 21.86 6.64
N THR A 414 18.33 22.25 7.74
CA THR A 414 17.59 21.32 8.59
C THR A 414 16.30 21.96 9.04
N GLY A 415 15.25 21.16 9.20
CA GLY A 415 13.96 21.72 9.53
C GLY A 415 12.89 20.71 9.83
N VAL A 416 11.67 21.22 9.89
CA VAL A 416 10.45 20.44 10.04
C VAL A 416 9.59 20.60 8.79
N LYS A 417 8.96 19.51 8.38
CA LYS A 417 7.97 19.49 7.32
C LYS A 417 6.62 19.10 7.87
N PHE A 418 5.57 19.60 7.24
CA PHE A 418 4.18 19.25 7.47
C PHE A 418 3.56 18.80 6.16
N ARG A 419 2.67 17.82 6.22
CA ARG A 419 1.92 17.31 5.07
C ARG A 419 0.43 17.32 5.36
N LEU A 420 -0.34 17.78 4.39
CA LEU A 420 -1.79 17.87 4.41
C LEU A 420 -2.37 17.11 3.20
N ASN A 421 -3.35 16.26 3.45
CA ASN A 421 -4.19 15.69 2.39
C ASN A 421 -5.37 16.64 2.16
N LEU A 422 -5.47 17.20 0.96
CA LEU A 422 -6.50 18.19 0.65
C LEU A 422 -7.84 17.58 0.24
N ASN A 423 -7.92 16.27 -0.05
CA ASN A 423 -9.15 15.60 -0.54
C ASN A 423 -10.33 15.73 0.42
N HIS A 424 -10.06 15.84 1.71
CA HIS A 424 -11.09 15.97 2.76
C HIS A 424 -11.15 17.37 3.36
N THR A 425 -10.63 18.38 2.65
CA THR A 425 -10.59 19.77 3.11
C THR A 425 -11.41 20.69 2.21
N PRO A 426 -11.81 21.89 2.68
CA PRO A 426 -12.39 22.93 1.82
C PRO A 426 -11.50 23.33 0.63
N LEU A 427 -10.20 23.00 0.67
CA LEU A 427 -9.21 23.29 -0.37
C LEU A 427 -9.10 22.20 -1.44
N ARG A 428 -10.03 21.24 -1.52
CA ARG A 428 -10.05 20.16 -2.53
C ARG A 428 -9.95 20.63 -3.98
N PHE A 429 -10.24 21.89 -4.31
CA PHE A 429 -10.04 22.41 -5.67
C PHE A 429 -8.55 22.37 -6.08
N LEU A 430 -7.62 22.46 -5.13
CA LEU A 430 -6.18 22.35 -5.38
C LEU A 430 -5.74 20.94 -5.79
N SER A 431 -6.55 19.89 -5.54
CA SER A 431 -6.24 18.54 -6.03
C SER A 431 -6.36 18.42 -7.55
N HIS A 432 -7.12 19.32 -8.19
CA HIS A 432 -7.24 19.39 -9.65
C HIS A 432 -5.91 19.79 -10.33
N LEU A 433 -4.92 20.25 -9.55
CA LEU A 433 -3.57 20.54 -10.01
C LEU A 433 -2.68 19.28 -10.10
N GLY A 434 -3.29 18.08 -9.99
CA GLY A 434 -2.64 16.80 -10.24
C GLY A 434 -2.01 16.14 -9.01
N THR A 435 -2.28 16.64 -7.80
CA THR A 435 -1.86 16.00 -6.55
C THR A 435 -2.80 16.32 -5.39
N ASP A 436 -3.13 15.30 -4.62
CA ASP A 436 -4.00 15.39 -3.45
C ASP A 436 -3.27 15.92 -2.21
N PHE A 437 -1.94 16.04 -2.29
CA PHE A 437 -1.08 16.36 -1.15
C PHE A 437 -0.33 17.65 -1.35
N TRP A 438 -0.38 18.45 -0.28
CA TRP A 438 0.35 19.70 -0.13
C TRP A 438 1.16 19.65 1.15
N GLY A 439 2.23 20.43 1.21
CA GLY A 439 3.06 20.49 2.40
C GLY A 439 3.65 21.87 2.64
N LEU A 440 4.16 22.00 3.87
CA LEU A 440 4.88 23.16 4.37
C LEU A 440 6.23 22.70 4.89
N ARG A 441 7.31 23.42 4.59
CA ARG A 441 8.61 23.23 5.28
C ARG A 441 9.02 24.53 5.95
N PHE A 442 9.55 24.38 7.15
CA PHE A 442 10.22 25.42 7.90
C PHE A 442 11.63 24.93 8.19
N GLY A 443 12.64 25.68 7.78
CA GLY A 443 14.03 25.29 7.89
C GLY A 443 14.94 26.40 8.38
N ILE A 444 16.10 25.99 8.86
CA ILE A 444 17.25 26.83 9.08
C ILE A 444 18.29 26.38 8.06
N LYS A 445 18.71 27.30 7.19
CA LYS A 445 19.78 27.11 6.21
C LYS A 445 21.06 27.75 6.75
N ASN A 446 22.20 27.15 6.46
CA ASN A 446 23.52 27.74 6.66
C ASN A 446 24.38 27.60 5.40
N GLU A 447 25.01 28.69 5.00
CA GLU A 447 26.07 28.72 3.98
C GLU A 447 27.42 28.40 4.63
N GLY A 448 28.01 27.28 4.21
CA GLY A 448 29.23 26.70 4.75
C GLY A 448 28.99 25.47 5.63
N VAL A 449 30.00 24.60 5.71
CA VAL A 449 29.95 23.35 6.50
C VAL A 449 30.31 23.58 7.98
N LEU A 450 31.18 24.56 8.25
CA LEU A 450 31.73 24.84 9.59
C LEU A 450 31.69 26.32 9.98
N ASN A 451 31.27 27.19 9.06
CA ASN A 451 31.19 28.63 9.28
C ASN A 451 29.71 29.02 9.46
N TRP A 452 29.35 29.54 10.63
CA TRP A 452 27.94 29.81 11.02
C TRP A 452 27.51 31.26 10.74
N ASN A 453 28.17 31.92 9.81
CA ASN A 453 27.98 33.35 9.56
C ASN A 453 26.84 33.64 8.55
N GLY A 454 26.34 32.62 7.84
CA GLY A 454 25.29 32.73 6.81
C GLY A 454 24.02 31.98 7.19
N ILE A 455 23.49 32.21 8.40
CA ILE A 455 22.25 31.56 8.84
C ILE A 455 21.03 32.27 8.24
N GLY A 456 20.22 31.51 7.52
CA GLY A 456 18.94 31.95 6.96
C GLY A 456 17.77 31.09 7.41
N TYR A 457 16.55 31.58 7.20
CA TYR A 457 15.32 30.85 7.43
C TYR A 457 14.67 30.48 6.10
N VAL A 458 14.14 29.26 6.03
CA VAL A 458 13.46 28.73 4.85
C VAL A 458 12.00 28.51 5.17
N PHE A 459 11.13 29.02 4.31
CA PHE A 459 9.73 28.67 4.26
C PHE A 459 9.39 28.13 2.87
N GLU A 460 8.80 26.94 2.81
CA GLU A 460 8.43 26.30 1.54
C GLU A 460 6.96 25.87 1.61
N VAL A 461 6.19 26.13 0.56
CA VAL A 461 4.80 25.67 0.42
C VAL A 461 4.58 25.14 -0.99
N GLY A 462 3.98 23.96 -1.11
CA GLY A 462 3.71 23.41 -2.44
C GLY A 462 3.08 22.04 -2.45
N ALA A 463 3.12 21.43 -3.63
CA ALA A 463 2.33 20.27 -3.98
C ALA A 463 3.25 19.08 -4.33
N GLY A 464 2.88 17.85 -3.95
CA GLY A 464 3.60 16.62 -4.32
C GLY A 464 4.23 15.86 -3.15
N VAL A 465 5.41 15.26 -3.35
CA VAL A 465 6.14 14.55 -2.26
C VAL A 465 6.70 15.55 -1.27
N TRP A 466 6.14 15.54 -0.07
CA TRP A 466 6.61 16.35 1.05
C TRP A 466 7.35 15.53 2.07
#